data_AF-A0A1E8CXA8-F1
#
_entry.id   AF-A0A1E8CXA8-F1
#
_cell.length_a   1.000
_cell.length_b   1.000
_cell.length_c   1.000
_cell.angle_alpha   90.00
_cell.angle_beta   90.00
_cell.angle_gamma   90.00
#
_symmetry.space_group_name_H-M   'P 1'
#
loop_
_entity.id
_entity.type
_entity.pdbx_description
1 polymer ?
#
loop_
_entity_poly.entity_id
_entity_poly.type
_entity_poly.pdbx_seq_one_letter_code
_entity_poly.pdbx_strand_id
1 'polypeptide(L)'
;MSTIQLFAYDIATHDGTKVNAALSAQGAKPAELPAPDLFRHQAQLQLDLIKTEVTKRATARSLPVFMAPEFFFKAYDGLPYDRATFFNGVDVLKTFSASVPDVLWVIGTIWWQEPVKSGQALVHNTALVLKAGTIVRSWQKERLSGIDGLAKDGTEVWDRWEQEHARVLVATQDPLFQAPGPGGEQISMGIEICLDHLTLDRGPNREGVLRTTYVKQNGFRGAGVDVHLLTAAGMRLQKENIVSRRGGAILRVDGGRGAKPRSQSAVVAREGSTPESALRRWAPTLAGGDPVYVGNDPDDRLAVHPPVNLG
;
A
#
# COMPACT_ATOMS: atom_id res chain seq x y z
N MET A 1 1.86 -5.96 24.59
CA MET A 1 2.70 -5.30 23.56
C MET A 1 2.17 -5.71 22.22
N SER A 2 1.87 -4.74 21.37
CA SER A 2 1.32 -4.98 20.05
C SER A 2 2.38 -5.56 19.14
N THR A 3 2.02 -6.60 18.41
CA THR A 3 2.88 -7.19 17.40
C THR A 3 2.16 -7.13 16.06
N ILE A 4 2.89 -6.91 14.97
CA ILE A 4 2.38 -7.07 13.61
C ILE A 4 3.16 -8.16 12.90
N GLN A 5 2.55 -8.85 11.95
CA GLN A 5 3.25 -9.78 11.07
C GLN A 5 2.93 -9.44 9.63
N LEU A 6 3.97 -9.35 8.80
CA LEU A 6 3.87 -8.75 7.48
C LEU A 6 3.95 -9.81 6.39
N PHE A 7 3.06 -9.71 5.42
CA PHE A 7 2.93 -10.61 4.27
C PHE A 7 2.87 -9.75 3.01
N ALA A 8 3.99 -9.62 2.30
CA ALA A 8 4.10 -8.77 1.13
C ALA A 8 4.07 -9.62 -0.15
N TYR A 9 3.14 -9.33 -1.06
CA TYR A 9 3.07 -10.00 -2.35
C TYR A 9 4.05 -9.35 -3.33
N ASP A 10 5.16 -10.04 -3.61
CA ASP A 10 6.21 -9.63 -4.55
C ASP A 10 5.81 -10.11 -5.95
N ILE A 11 5.04 -9.27 -6.66
CA ILE A 11 4.60 -9.53 -8.04
C ILE A 11 4.79 -8.28 -8.90
N ALA A 12 5.31 -8.46 -10.12
CA ALA A 12 5.54 -7.33 -11.02
C ALA A 12 4.23 -6.83 -11.66
N THR A 13 3.80 -5.62 -11.31
CA THR A 13 2.50 -5.06 -11.72
C THR A 13 2.55 -3.91 -12.71
N HIS A 14 3.75 -3.46 -13.12
CA HIS A 14 3.91 -2.29 -13.97
C HIS A 14 3.08 -2.34 -15.27
N ASP A 15 3.06 -3.50 -15.93
CA ASP A 15 2.39 -3.74 -17.21
C ASP A 15 1.21 -4.74 -17.13
N GLY A 16 0.92 -5.28 -15.94
CA GLY A 16 -0.12 -6.30 -15.73
C GLY A 16 0.24 -7.72 -16.20
N THR A 17 1.37 -7.92 -16.88
CA THR A 17 1.75 -9.20 -17.50
C THR A 17 1.84 -10.33 -16.47
N LYS A 18 2.50 -10.10 -15.32
CA LYS A 18 2.64 -11.14 -14.29
C LYS A 18 1.33 -11.45 -13.58
N VAL A 19 0.50 -10.44 -13.31
CA VAL A 19 -0.84 -10.67 -12.74
C VAL A 19 -1.68 -11.54 -13.67
N ASN A 20 -1.70 -11.21 -14.98
CA ASN A 20 -2.41 -12.01 -15.98
C ASN A 20 -1.84 -13.44 -16.09
N ALA A 21 -0.52 -13.61 -15.99
CA ALA A 21 0.11 -14.93 -15.97
C ALA A 21 -0.30 -15.73 -14.72
N ALA A 22 -0.31 -15.12 -13.53
CA ALA A 22 -0.75 -15.75 -12.29
C ALA A 22 -2.21 -16.19 -12.36
N LEU A 23 -3.09 -15.34 -12.90
CA LEU A 23 -4.49 -15.69 -13.16
C LEU A 23 -4.62 -16.87 -14.14
N SER A 24 -3.82 -16.86 -15.21
CA SER A 24 -3.80 -17.94 -16.20
C SER A 24 -3.33 -19.26 -15.61
N ALA A 25 -2.34 -19.22 -14.70
CA ALA A 25 -1.88 -20.40 -13.96
C ALA A 25 -2.97 -20.99 -13.04
N GLN A 26 -3.94 -20.17 -12.60
CA GLN A 26 -5.14 -20.62 -11.88
C GLN A 26 -6.28 -21.07 -12.82
N GLY A 27 -6.04 -21.15 -14.12
CA GLY A 27 -7.02 -21.59 -15.12
C GLY A 27 -7.97 -20.50 -15.62
N ALA A 28 -7.77 -19.24 -15.21
CA ALA A 28 -8.51 -18.12 -15.78
C ALA A 28 -8.01 -17.81 -17.21
N LYS A 29 -8.81 -17.06 -17.97
CA LYS A 29 -8.41 -16.55 -19.28
C LYS A 29 -8.59 -15.04 -19.32
N PRO A 30 -7.64 -14.26 -18.80
CA PRO A 30 -7.82 -12.82 -18.58
C PRO A 30 -8.29 -12.02 -19.80
N ALA A 31 -7.83 -12.38 -21.01
CA ALA A 31 -8.21 -11.74 -22.25
C ALA A 31 -9.68 -11.96 -22.65
N GLU A 32 -10.32 -13.02 -22.14
CA GLU A 32 -11.71 -13.39 -22.43
C GLU A 32 -12.67 -12.90 -21.34
N LEU A 33 -12.16 -12.39 -20.20
CA LEU A 33 -12.97 -11.99 -19.07
C LEU A 33 -13.50 -10.55 -19.22
N PRO A 34 -14.80 -10.32 -18.97
CA PRO A 34 -15.32 -8.97 -18.73
C PRO A 34 -14.57 -8.28 -17.58
N ALA A 35 -14.43 -6.96 -17.64
CA ALA A 35 -13.66 -6.20 -16.66
C ALA A 35 -14.07 -6.44 -15.18
N PRO A 36 -15.38 -6.52 -14.82
CA PRO A 36 -15.78 -6.89 -13.46
C PRO A 36 -15.34 -8.29 -13.02
N ASP A 37 -15.37 -9.26 -13.94
CA ASP A 37 -14.95 -10.63 -13.65
C ASP A 37 -13.42 -10.71 -13.51
N LEU A 38 -12.68 -10.02 -14.38
CA LEU A 38 -11.23 -9.90 -14.26
C LEU A 38 -10.84 -9.29 -12.90
N PHE A 39 -11.49 -8.21 -12.48
CA PHE A 39 -11.27 -7.59 -11.17
C PHE A 39 -11.53 -8.60 -10.05
N ARG A 40 -12.64 -9.36 -10.11
CA ARG A 40 -12.97 -10.39 -9.12
C ARG A 40 -11.90 -11.47 -9.06
N HIS A 41 -11.39 -11.91 -10.21
CA HIS A 41 -10.29 -12.88 -10.28
C HIS A 41 -8.99 -12.35 -9.67
N GLN A 42 -8.64 -11.08 -9.92
CA GLN A 42 -7.50 -10.42 -9.26
C GLN A 42 -7.68 -10.37 -7.73
N ALA A 43 -8.89 -10.03 -7.26
CA ALA A 43 -9.20 -10.02 -5.83
C ALA A 43 -9.13 -11.44 -5.22
N GLN A 44 -9.56 -12.46 -5.96
CA GLN A 44 -9.50 -13.86 -5.54
C GLN A 44 -8.06 -14.35 -5.42
N LEU A 45 -7.18 -13.97 -6.35
CA LEU A 45 -5.74 -14.30 -6.29
C LEU A 45 -5.11 -13.85 -4.96
N GLN A 46 -5.42 -12.62 -4.52
CA GLN A 46 -4.96 -12.14 -3.22
C GLN A 46 -5.64 -12.88 -2.06
N LEU A 47 -6.96 -13.10 -2.12
CA LEU A 47 -7.71 -13.79 -1.07
C LEU A 47 -7.20 -15.22 -0.85
N ASP A 48 -6.86 -15.93 -1.92
CA ASP A 48 -6.33 -17.28 -1.85
C ASP A 48 -5.01 -17.29 -1.10
N LEU A 49 -4.07 -16.40 -1.45
CA LEU A 49 -2.81 -16.24 -0.71
C LEU A 49 -3.04 -15.91 0.77
N ILE A 50 -4.02 -15.07 1.07
CA ILE A 50 -4.38 -14.75 2.46
C ILE A 50 -4.87 -16.01 3.18
N LYS A 51 -5.78 -16.77 2.58
CA LYS A 51 -6.35 -17.98 3.20
C LYS A 51 -5.38 -19.15 3.29
N THR A 52 -4.44 -19.28 2.35
CA THR A 52 -3.52 -20.41 2.31
C THR A 52 -2.25 -20.15 3.09
N GLU A 53 -1.75 -18.91 3.12
CA GLU A 53 -0.47 -18.56 3.73
C GLU A 53 -0.63 -17.66 4.95
N VAL A 54 -1.38 -16.55 4.86
CA VAL A 54 -1.45 -15.57 5.95
C VAL A 54 -2.16 -16.16 7.17
N THR A 55 -3.37 -16.68 7.01
CA THR A 55 -4.15 -17.22 8.14
C THR A 55 -3.50 -18.42 8.82
N LYS A 56 -2.67 -19.19 8.09
CA LYS A 56 -1.95 -20.35 8.64
C LYS A 56 -0.67 -19.98 9.38
N ARG A 57 -0.01 -18.90 8.97
CA ARG A 57 1.31 -18.49 9.50
C ARG A 57 1.22 -17.33 10.49
N ALA A 58 0.11 -16.60 10.49
CA ALA A 58 -0.13 -15.51 11.43
C ALA A 58 -0.14 -16.04 12.86
N THR A 59 0.62 -15.40 13.75
CA THR A 59 0.55 -15.73 15.17
C THR A 59 -0.66 -15.07 15.81
N ALA A 60 -1.32 -15.76 16.76
CA ALA A 60 -2.47 -15.21 17.49
C ALA A 60 -2.17 -13.92 18.28
N ARG A 61 -0.87 -13.59 18.48
CA ARG A 61 -0.41 -12.40 19.19
C ARG A 61 -0.02 -11.24 18.27
N SER A 62 -0.17 -11.40 16.96
CA SER A 62 0.19 -10.39 15.96
C SER A 62 -0.99 -10.01 15.09
N LEU A 63 -1.11 -8.74 14.71
CA LEU A 63 -2.01 -8.32 13.62
C LEU A 63 -1.36 -8.73 12.29
N PRO A 64 -1.94 -9.67 11.52
CA PRO A 64 -1.47 -9.96 10.18
C PRO A 64 -1.83 -8.83 9.22
N VAL A 65 -0.82 -8.34 8.50
CA VAL A 65 -0.97 -7.33 7.45
C VAL A 65 -0.57 -7.97 6.12
N PHE A 66 -1.54 -8.14 5.22
CA PHE A 66 -1.28 -8.52 3.84
C PHE A 66 -1.18 -7.27 2.97
N MET A 67 -0.18 -7.23 2.09
CA MET A 67 0.03 -6.08 1.22
C MET A 67 0.40 -6.50 -0.20
N ALA A 68 -0.40 -6.03 -1.16
CA ALA A 68 -0.09 -6.11 -2.58
C ALA A 68 0.57 -4.81 -3.10
N PRO A 69 1.26 -4.88 -4.26
CA PRO A 69 1.93 -3.74 -4.88
C PRO A 69 0.95 -2.79 -5.58
N GLU A 70 1.41 -1.59 -5.91
CA GLU A 70 0.66 -0.64 -6.75
C GLU A 70 0.35 -1.27 -8.12
N PHE A 71 -0.75 -0.86 -8.76
CA PHE A 71 -1.23 -1.35 -10.05
C PHE A 71 -1.62 -2.82 -10.10
N PHE A 72 -1.90 -3.43 -8.96
CA PHE A 72 -2.39 -4.81 -8.92
C PHE A 72 -3.70 -4.98 -9.69
N PHE A 73 -4.60 -3.99 -9.60
CA PHE A 73 -5.87 -4.00 -10.33
C PHE A 73 -5.79 -3.08 -11.54
N LYS A 74 -5.68 -3.71 -12.72
CA LYS A 74 -5.71 -3.09 -14.06
C LYS A 74 -6.53 -3.97 -15.02
N ALA A 75 -7.11 -3.37 -16.05
CA ALA A 75 -7.69 -4.13 -17.14
C ALA A 75 -6.62 -5.01 -17.82
N TYR A 76 -7.06 -6.02 -18.59
CA TYR A 76 -6.17 -7.02 -19.18
C TYR A 76 -5.07 -6.39 -20.05
N ASP A 77 -5.41 -5.33 -20.78
CA ASP A 77 -4.54 -4.54 -21.66
C ASP A 77 -3.75 -3.44 -20.92
N GLY A 78 -3.82 -3.40 -19.60
CA GLY A 78 -3.14 -2.41 -18.75
C GLY A 78 -3.88 -1.09 -18.61
N LEU A 79 -5.04 -0.92 -19.26
CA LEU A 79 -5.86 0.29 -19.18
C LEU A 79 -6.56 0.44 -17.81
N PRO A 80 -6.98 1.66 -17.44
CA PRO A 80 -7.76 1.88 -16.23
C PRO A 80 -9.14 1.23 -16.33
N TYR A 81 -9.59 0.63 -15.24
CA TYR A 81 -10.99 0.20 -15.10
C TYR A 81 -11.95 1.38 -15.19
N ASP A 82 -13.14 1.16 -15.73
CA ASP A 82 -14.19 2.17 -15.65
C ASP A 82 -14.73 2.32 -14.21
N ARG A 83 -15.41 3.44 -13.97
CA ARG A 83 -16.03 3.76 -12.68
C ARG A 83 -16.95 2.63 -12.19
N ALA A 84 -17.76 2.03 -13.05
CA ALA A 84 -18.70 0.99 -12.65
C ALA A 84 -17.97 -0.26 -12.14
N THR A 85 -16.93 -0.69 -12.86
CA THR A 85 -16.05 -1.81 -12.49
C THR A 85 -15.35 -1.53 -11.17
N PHE A 86 -14.86 -0.31 -10.95
CA PHE A 86 -14.25 0.10 -9.69
C PHE A 86 -15.21 -0.07 -8.49
N PHE A 87 -16.42 0.50 -8.54
CA PHE A 87 -17.36 0.40 -7.42
C PHE A 87 -17.86 -1.03 -7.19
N ASN A 88 -18.13 -1.78 -8.26
CA ASN A 88 -18.47 -3.20 -8.14
C ASN A 88 -17.33 -4.00 -7.50
N GLY A 89 -16.09 -3.70 -7.91
CA GLY A 89 -14.87 -4.30 -7.36
C GLY A 89 -14.69 -3.99 -5.88
N VAL A 90 -14.99 -2.77 -5.45
CA VAL A 90 -14.99 -2.39 -4.02
C VAL A 90 -15.91 -3.27 -3.19
N ASP A 91 -17.11 -3.58 -3.68
CA ASP A 91 -18.05 -4.45 -2.94
C ASP A 91 -17.61 -5.92 -2.92
N VAL A 92 -16.94 -6.39 -3.98
CA VAL A 92 -16.25 -7.69 -3.98
C VAL A 92 -15.16 -7.72 -2.89
N LEU A 93 -14.31 -6.70 -2.82
CA LEU A 93 -13.24 -6.60 -1.83
C LEU A 93 -13.77 -6.58 -0.39
N LYS A 94 -14.85 -5.84 -0.12
CA LYS A 94 -15.52 -5.87 1.19
C LYS A 94 -16.02 -7.28 1.51
N THR A 95 -16.72 -7.93 0.59
CA THR A 95 -17.22 -9.30 0.77
C THR A 95 -16.07 -10.26 1.08
N PHE A 96 -14.97 -10.17 0.35
CA PHE A 96 -13.81 -11.04 0.55
C PHE A 96 -13.10 -10.74 1.87
N SER A 97 -12.92 -9.47 2.23
CA SER A 97 -12.31 -9.05 3.49
C SER A 97 -13.13 -9.52 4.70
N ALA A 98 -14.45 -9.57 4.60
CA ALA A 98 -15.30 -10.13 5.65
C ALA A 98 -15.02 -11.62 5.93
N SER A 99 -14.50 -12.37 4.95
CA SER A 99 -14.13 -13.78 5.10
C SER A 99 -12.76 -14.01 5.75
N VAL A 100 -11.97 -12.94 5.96
CA VAL A 100 -10.66 -12.96 6.61
C VAL A 100 -10.56 -11.80 7.62
N PRO A 101 -11.48 -11.73 8.61
CA PRO A 101 -11.71 -10.52 9.41
C PRO A 101 -10.51 -10.10 10.27
N ASP A 102 -9.63 -11.05 10.60
CA ASP A 102 -8.45 -10.81 11.41
C ASP A 102 -7.31 -10.15 10.63
N VAL A 103 -7.34 -10.19 9.29
CA VAL A 103 -6.29 -9.66 8.42
C VAL A 103 -6.55 -8.19 8.08
N LEU A 104 -5.54 -7.35 8.25
CA LEU A 104 -5.52 -6.01 7.65
C LEU A 104 -5.06 -6.16 6.19
N TRP A 105 -5.97 -5.93 5.26
CA TRP A 105 -5.73 -6.19 3.84
C TRP A 105 -5.48 -4.88 3.10
N VAL A 106 -4.22 -4.64 2.72
CA VAL A 106 -3.78 -3.57 1.84
C VAL A 106 -3.73 -4.11 0.42
N ILE A 107 -4.67 -3.71 -0.43
CA ILE A 107 -4.90 -4.39 -1.71
C ILE A 107 -3.86 -4.07 -2.78
N GLY A 108 -2.89 -3.20 -2.48
CA GLY A 108 -2.14 -2.48 -3.50
C GLY A 108 -2.93 -1.28 -3.97
N THR A 109 -3.00 -1.07 -5.28
CA THR A 109 -3.83 -0.02 -5.86
C THR A 109 -4.66 -0.46 -7.05
N ILE A 110 -5.74 0.28 -7.27
CA ILE A 110 -6.63 0.14 -8.42
C ILE A 110 -6.38 1.30 -9.37
N TRP A 111 -6.08 0.96 -10.62
CA TRP A 111 -5.99 1.89 -11.73
C TRP A 111 -7.37 1.99 -12.39
N TRP A 112 -8.00 3.15 -12.31
CA TRP A 112 -9.37 3.32 -12.81
C TRP A 112 -9.63 4.75 -13.27
N GLN A 113 -10.74 4.97 -13.97
CA GLN A 113 -11.08 6.26 -14.55
C GLN A 113 -12.56 6.58 -14.47
N GLU A 114 -12.88 7.86 -14.55
CA GLU A 114 -14.25 8.33 -14.69
C GLU A 114 -14.38 9.41 -15.77
N PRO A 115 -15.53 9.47 -16.46
CA PRO A 115 -15.76 10.48 -17.48
C PRO A 115 -15.84 11.88 -16.85
N VAL A 116 -15.17 12.84 -17.48
CA VAL A 116 -15.28 14.27 -17.23
C VAL A 116 -16.09 14.91 -18.36
N LYS A 117 -16.55 16.16 -18.17
CA LYS A 117 -17.18 16.93 -19.25
C LYS A 117 -16.22 16.99 -20.47
N SER A 118 -16.79 17.05 -21.68
CA SER A 118 -16.06 17.20 -22.95
C SER A 118 -15.15 16.03 -23.41
N GLY A 119 -15.52 14.77 -23.12
CA GLY A 119 -14.82 13.60 -23.69
C GLY A 119 -13.43 13.33 -23.09
N GLN A 120 -13.13 13.98 -21.96
CA GLN A 120 -11.96 13.70 -21.15
C GLN A 120 -12.29 12.65 -20.09
N ALA A 121 -11.29 11.92 -19.62
CA ALA A 121 -11.41 11.00 -18.49
C ALA A 121 -10.44 11.42 -17.38
N LEU A 122 -10.91 11.41 -16.14
CA LEU A 122 -10.08 11.59 -14.96
C LEU A 122 -9.57 10.23 -14.54
N VAL A 123 -8.26 10.07 -14.52
CA VAL A 123 -7.61 8.79 -14.18
C VAL A 123 -7.10 8.81 -12.75
N HIS A 124 -7.28 7.66 -12.10
CA HIS A 124 -7.11 7.47 -10.68
C HIS A 124 -6.21 6.29 -10.34
N ASN A 125 -5.45 6.43 -9.26
CA ASN A 125 -4.66 5.37 -8.66
C ASN A 125 -4.97 5.31 -7.16
N THR A 126 -5.86 4.40 -6.79
CA THR A 126 -6.44 4.35 -5.45
C THR A 126 -5.95 3.14 -4.67
N ALA A 127 -5.34 3.37 -3.51
CA ALA A 127 -5.10 2.33 -2.51
C ALA A 127 -6.30 2.18 -1.59
N LEU A 128 -6.66 0.94 -1.25
CA LEU A 128 -7.64 0.63 -0.22
C LEU A 128 -7.04 -0.27 0.86
N VAL A 129 -7.42 0.02 2.09
CA VAL A 129 -7.14 -0.82 3.26
C VAL A 129 -8.47 -1.31 3.80
N LEU A 130 -8.62 -2.63 3.88
CA LEU A 130 -9.84 -3.28 4.35
C LEU A 130 -9.59 -4.11 5.60
N LYS A 131 -10.60 -4.18 6.46
CA LYS A 131 -10.65 -5.10 7.60
C LYS A 131 -12.09 -5.50 7.86
N ALA A 132 -12.33 -6.81 7.99
CA ALA A 132 -13.65 -7.38 8.31
C ALA A 132 -14.80 -6.81 7.44
N GLY A 133 -14.54 -6.64 6.14
CA GLY A 133 -15.52 -6.12 5.18
C GLY A 133 -15.78 -4.62 5.22
N THR A 134 -14.99 -3.87 6.00
CA THR A 134 -15.03 -2.41 6.03
C THR A 134 -13.79 -1.84 5.37
N ILE A 135 -13.95 -0.78 4.57
CA ILE A 135 -12.83 0.06 4.15
C ILE A 135 -12.41 0.90 5.34
N VAL A 136 -11.25 0.59 5.93
CA VAL A 136 -10.69 1.39 7.03
C VAL A 136 -9.91 2.59 6.51
N ARG A 137 -9.37 2.48 5.28
CA ARG A 137 -8.72 3.61 4.61
C ARG A 137 -8.80 3.56 3.10
N SER A 138 -8.87 4.73 2.49
CA SER A 138 -8.70 4.96 1.06
C SER A 138 -7.67 6.07 0.88
N TRP A 139 -6.73 5.89 -0.03
CA TRP A 139 -5.72 6.90 -0.38
C TRP A 139 -5.62 7.01 -1.90
N GLN A 140 -5.70 8.23 -2.43
CA GLN A 140 -5.46 8.48 -3.84
C GLN A 140 -4.03 8.94 -4.01
N LYS A 141 -3.32 8.38 -4.98
CA LYS A 141 -1.97 8.83 -5.30
C LYS A 141 -1.99 10.31 -5.69
N GLU A 142 -1.17 11.12 -5.04
CA GLU A 142 -1.08 12.54 -5.38
C GLU A 142 -0.10 12.80 -6.53
N ARG A 143 0.90 11.91 -6.69
CA ARG A 143 2.01 12.14 -7.62
C ARG A 143 2.06 11.13 -8.76
N LEU A 144 2.07 11.64 -9.99
CA LEU A 144 2.42 10.84 -11.14
C LEU A 144 3.89 10.42 -11.12
N SER A 145 4.11 9.17 -11.46
CA SER A 145 5.40 8.62 -11.84
C SER A 145 5.47 8.43 -13.36
N GLY A 146 6.69 8.32 -13.90
CA GLY A 146 6.88 8.06 -15.33
C GLY A 146 6.40 6.68 -15.81
N ILE A 147 6.04 5.77 -14.89
CA ILE A 147 5.51 4.43 -15.19
C ILE A 147 3.99 4.35 -15.11
N ASP A 148 3.31 5.46 -14.79
CA ASP A 148 1.85 5.48 -14.60
C ASP A 148 1.09 5.40 -15.94
N GLY A 149 1.80 5.42 -17.08
CA GLY A 149 1.25 4.99 -18.36
C GLY A 149 0.22 5.91 -19.01
N LEU A 150 0.03 7.14 -18.52
CA LEU A 150 -0.82 8.12 -19.18
C LEU A 150 -0.37 8.34 -20.63
N ALA A 151 -1.33 8.29 -21.56
CA ALA A 151 -1.04 8.56 -22.97
C ALA A 151 -0.44 9.97 -23.10
N LYS A 152 0.76 10.09 -23.68
CA LYS A 152 1.49 11.36 -23.82
C LYS A 152 0.74 12.42 -24.65
N ASP A 153 -0.30 11.98 -25.37
CA ASP A 153 -1.14 12.72 -26.31
C ASP A 153 -2.66 12.50 -26.07
N GLY A 154 -3.04 11.84 -24.96
CA GLY A 154 -4.43 11.46 -24.69
C GLY A 154 -5.32 12.57 -24.12
N THR A 155 -6.64 12.35 -24.14
CA THR A 155 -7.65 13.17 -23.45
C THR A 155 -7.75 12.88 -21.94
N GLU A 156 -6.85 12.02 -21.43
CA GLU A 156 -6.77 11.63 -20.03
C GLU A 156 -6.15 12.76 -19.20
N VAL A 157 -6.89 13.19 -18.18
CA VAL A 157 -6.40 14.13 -17.19
C VAL A 157 -6.06 13.33 -15.94
N TRP A 158 -4.82 13.47 -15.46
CA TRP A 158 -4.46 12.93 -14.16
C TRP A 158 -5.20 13.70 -13.09
N ASP A 159 -5.73 12.99 -12.09
CA ASP A 159 -6.16 13.63 -10.85
C ASP A 159 -4.94 14.18 -10.09
N ARG A 160 -4.46 15.35 -10.52
CA ARG A 160 -3.74 16.23 -9.61
C ARG A 160 -4.79 16.66 -8.62
N TRP A 161 -4.54 16.38 -7.35
CA TRP A 161 -5.34 16.90 -6.24
C TRP A 161 -5.81 18.33 -6.55
N GLU A 162 -7.10 18.48 -6.81
CA GLU A 162 -7.78 19.76 -6.94
C GLU A 162 -9.03 19.71 -6.05
N GLN A 163 -9.25 20.78 -5.30
CA GLN A 163 -10.32 20.86 -4.29
C GLN A 163 -11.73 20.68 -4.90
N GLU A 164 -11.85 20.82 -6.22
CA GLU A 164 -13.09 20.72 -7.00
C GLU A 164 -13.43 19.28 -7.44
N HIS A 165 -12.48 18.33 -7.39
CA HIS A 165 -12.73 16.92 -7.69
C HIS A 165 -13.26 16.20 -6.43
N ALA A 166 -14.58 16.23 -6.28
CA ALA A 166 -15.29 15.57 -5.19
C ALA A 166 -14.91 14.07 -5.14
N ARG A 167 -14.36 13.68 -3.99
CA ARG A 167 -13.75 12.38 -3.67
C ARG A 167 -14.70 11.19 -3.92
N VAL A 168 -14.11 10.05 -4.28
CA VAL A 168 -14.84 8.89 -4.82
C VAL A 168 -15.35 7.93 -3.74
N LEU A 169 -14.60 7.73 -2.64
CA LEU A 169 -14.97 6.74 -1.60
C LEU A 169 -15.06 7.27 -0.16
N VAL A 170 -14.28 8.28 0.24
CA VAL A 170 -14.38 8.93 1.57
C VAL A 170 -14.10 10.42 1.45
N ALA A 171 -14.86 11.24 2.19
CA ALA A 171 -14.73 12.70 2.17
C ALA A 171 -13.40 13.23 2.75
N THR A 172 -12.46 12.39 3.20
CA THR A 172 -11.16 12.77 3.78
C THR A 172 -9.98 12.04 3.12
N GLN A 173 -9.21 12.76 2.29
CA GLN A 173 -7.82 12.40 1.92
C GLN A 173 -6.95 12.66 3.14
N ASP A 174 -6.78 11.65 3.96
CA ASP A 174 -5.83 11.71 5.05
C ASP A 174 -5.00 10.41 4.96
N PRO A 175 -3.67 10.45 4.99
CA PRO A 175 -2.85 9.23 4.99
C PRO A 175 -2.84 8.51 6.35
N LEU A 176 -3.32 9.12 7.44
CA LEU A 176 -3.21 8.64 8.83
C LEU A 176 -4.47 7.95 9.39
N PHE A 177 -4.39 6.67 9.73
CA PHE A 177 -5.54 5.93 10.28
C PHE A 177 -5.16 5.08 11.47
N GLN A 178 -6.15 4.47 12.13
CA GLN A 178 -5.95 3.54 13.23
C GLN A 178 -6.42 2.14 12.80
N ALA A 179 -5.68 1.11 13.20
CA ALA A 179 -6.07 -0.28 13.01
C ALA A 179 -6.14 -1.01 14.37
N PRO A 180 -7.17 -1.84 14.62
CA PRO A 180 -7.24 -2.61 15.86
C PRO A 180 -6.24 -3.77 15.84
N GLY A 181 -5.40 -3.84 16.87
CA GLY A 181 -4.47 -4.93 17.14
C GLY A 181 -5.12 -6.15 17.83
N PRO A 182 -4.35 -7.23 18.08
CA PRO A 182 -4.85 -8.51 18.61
C PRO A 182 -5.47 -8.45 20.01
N GLY A 183 -5.23 -7.37 20.78
CA GLY A 183 -5.83 -7.12 22.09
C GLY A 183 -6.84 -5.97 22.09
N GLY A 184 -7.27 -5.48 20.92
CA GLY A 184 -8.17 -4.33 20.79
C GLY A 184 -7.48 -2.97 20.92
N GLU A 185 -6.17 -2.93 21.14
CA GLU A 185 -5.42 -1.70 21.12
C GLU A 185 -5.44 -1.06 19.72
N GLN A 186 -5.30 0.27 19.66
CA GLN A 186 -5.21 0.98 18.39
C GLN A 186 -3.75 1.12 17.98
N ILE A 187 -3.43 0.69 16.77
CA ILE A 187 -2.12 0.83 16.14
C ILE A 187 -2.21 2.01 15.18
N SER A 188 -1.31 2.98 15.31
CA SER A 188 -1.24 4.15 14.44
C SER A 188 -0.66 3.77 13.09
N MET A 189 -1.39 4.00 12.01
CA MET A 189 -1.05 3.59 10.66
C MET A 189 -0.92 4.79 9.72
N GLY A 190 -0.07 4.67 8.70
CA GLY A 190 0.09 5.63 7.61
C GLY A 190 0.13 4.92 6.26
N ILE A 191 -0.42 5.53 5.20
CA ILE A 191 -0.34 4.98 3.83
C ILE A 191 0.15 6.02 2.81
N GLU A 192 1.02 5.59 1.89
CA GLU A 192 1.50 6.36 0.72
C GLU A 192 1.54 5.45 -0.53
N ILE A 193 1.51 6.05 -1.73
CA ILE A 193 1.68 5.34 -3.02
C ILE A 193 2.89 5.90 -3.77
N CYS A 194 3.83 5.02 -4.11
CA CYS A 194 4.99 5.30 -4.96
C CYS A 194 5.68 6.62 -4.56
N LEU A 195 5.74 7.61 -5.46
CA LEU A 195 6.46 8.87 -5.25
C LEU A 195 5.88 9.79 -4.15
N ASP A 196 4.71 9.49 -3.57
CA ASP A 196 4.12 10.27 -2.48
C ASP A 196 5.07 10.41 -1.27
N HIS A 197 5.98 9.45 -1.08
CA HIS A 197 6.99 9.47 -0.02
C HIS A 197 8.19 10.41 -0.27
N LEU A 198 8.28 11.02 -1.46
CA LEU A 198 9.32 11.99 -1.83
C LEU A 198 8.86 13.43 -1.55
N THR A 199 9.74 14.43 -1.69
CA THR A 199 9.37 15.86 -1.73
C THR A 199 9.01 16.32 -3.15
N LEU A 200 8.09 17.27 -3.35
CA LEU A 200 7.84 17.92 -4.65
C LEU A 200 8.77 19.12 -4.90
N ASP A 201 9.30 19.73 -3.83
CA ASP A 201 10.15 20.90 -3.96
C ASP A 201 11.61 20.51 -4.11
N ARG A 202 12.32 21.15 -5.04
CA ARG A 202 13.79 21.14 -5.13
C ARG A 202 14.47 21.92 -3.98
N GLY A 203 13.71 22.30 -2.95
CA GLY A 203 14.20 22.96 -1.74
C GLY A 203 14.79 21.95 -0.76
N PRO A 204 15.72 22.37 0.12
CA PRO A 204 16.56 21.45 0.90
C PRO A 204 15.84 20.66 2.00
N ASN A 205 14.56 20.92 2.32
CA ASN A 205 13.87 20.30 3.46
C ASN A 205 12.34 20.25 3.26
N ARG A 206 11.81 19.30 2.48
CA ARG A 206 10.37 18.98 2.53
C ARG A 206 10.17 17.47 2.59
N GLU A 207 9.18 17.07 3.37
CA GLU A 207 8.94 15.68 3.75
C GLU A 207 7.87 15.04 2.82
N GLY A 208 7.74 13.71 2.81
CA GLY A 208 6.65 13.02 2.08
C GLY A 208 5.25 13.40 2.57
N VAL A 209 4.20 12.99 1.86
CA VAL A 209 2.80 13.37 2.16
C VAL A 209 2.38 12.97 3.58
N LEU A 210 2.69 11.74 3.97
CA LEU A 210 2.39 11.20 5.30
C LEU A 210 3.03 12.04 6.40
N ARG A 211 4.30 12.37 6.22
CA ARG A 211 5.08 13.11 7.23
C ARG A 211 4.65 14.58 7.29
N THR A 212 4.41 15.21 6.15
CA THR A 212 3.86 16.56 6.07
C THR A 212 2.52 16.65 6.81
N THR A 213 1.65 15.66 6.60
CA THR A 213 0.35 15.58 7.29
C THR A 213 0.54 15.40 8.80
N TYR A 214 1.40 14.47 9.20
CA TYR A 214 1.66 14.22 10.61
C TYR A 214 2.18 15.46 11.34
N VAL A 215 3.16 16.17 10.75
CA VAL A 215 3.73 17.38 11.33
C VAL A 215 2.70 18.51 11.39
N LYS A 216 1.85 18.65 10.38
CA LYS A 216 0.77 19.64 10.39
C LYS A 216 -0.23 19.39 11.51
N GLN A 217 -0.56 18.13 11.80
CA GLN A 217 -1.54 17.76 12.83
C GLN A 217 -0.94 17.71 14.25
N ASN A 218 0.32 17.29 14.40
CA ASN A 218 0.92 16.94 15.70
C ASN A 218 2.18 17.77 16.05
N GLY A 219 2.61 18.65 15.15
CA GLY A 219 3.90 19.35 15.24
C GLY A 219 5.10 18.42 14.99
N PHE A 220 6.31 18.93 15.19
CA PHE A 220 7.58 18.18 15.02
C PHE A 220 7.87 17.17 16.15
N ARG A 221 6.84 16.60 16.80
CA ARG A 221 7.00 15.71 17.95
C ARG A 221 6.83 14.25 17.55
N GLY A 222 7.80 13.41 17.90
CA GLY A 222 7.68 11.95 17.74
C GLY A 222 8.12 11.42 16.37
N ALA A 223 7.97 10.10 16.21
CA ALA A 223 8.48 9.35 15.07
C ALA A 223 7.47 9.20 13.91
N GLY A 224 6.27 9.77 14.04
CA GLY A 224 5.18 9.60 13.09
C GLY A 224 4.17 8.53 13.54
N VAL A 225 3.93 7.54 12.68
CA VAL A 225 3.00 6.41 12.87
C VAL A 225 3.71 5.18 13.43
N ASP A 226 2.95 4.20 13.94
CA ASP A 226 3.46 2.89 14.37
C ASP A 226 3.69 1.96 13.18
N VAL A 227 2.95 2.11 12.09
CA VAL A 227 3.19 1.37 10.84
C VAL A 227 2.98 2.30 9.66
N HIS A 228 4.00 2.46 8.82
CA HIS A 228 3.87 3.14 7.54
C HIS A 228 3.81 2.11 6.42
N LEU A 229 2.73 2.08 5.65
CA LEU A 229 2.45 1.26 4.47
C LEU A 229 2.78 2.05 3.19
N LEU A 230 3.72 1.59 2.37
CA LEU A 230 4.06 2.24 1.09
C LEU A 230 3.91 1.25 -0.06
N THR A 231 2.88 1.41 -0.90
CA THR A 231 2.68 0.56 -2.10
C THR A 231 3.45 1.13 -3.29
N ALA A 232 4.14 0.31 -4.07
CA ALA A 232 4.84 0.73 -5.29
C ALA A 232 4.75 -0.36 -6.38
N ALA A 233 4.89 0.03 -7.65
CA ALA A 233 4.79 -0.87 -8.79
C ALA A 233 6.15 -1.16 -9.44
N GLY A 234 6.26 -2.35 -10.06
CA GLY A 234 7.31 -2.65 -11.03
C GLY A 234 8.70 -2.87 -10.46
N MET A 235 8.84 -3.12 -9.16
CA MET A 235 10.15 -3.26 -8.54
C MET A 235 10.13 -4.28 -7.39
N ARG A 236 11.17 -5.11 -7.32
CA ARG A 236 11.30 -6.15 -6.28
C ARG A 236 11.48 -5.55 -4.91
N LEU A 237 10.79 -6.12 -3.93
CA LEU A 237 10.95 -5.77 -2.53
C LEU A 237 12.40 -5.97 -2.08
N GLN A 238 13.06 -4.88 -1.64
CA GLN A 238 14.41 -4.98 -1.08
C GLN A 238 14.33 -5.29 0.41
N LYS A 239 15.33 -6.02 0.93
CA LYS A 239 15.37 -6.46 2.34
C LYS A 239 15.34 -5.29 3.31
N GLU A 240 15.94 -4.17 2.92
CA GLU A 240 16.00 -2.91 3.67
C GLU A 240 14.70 -2.09 3.66
N ASN A 241 13.67 -2.50 2.91
CA ASN A 241 12.41 -1.77 2.79
C ASN A 241 11.40 -2.14 3.89
N ILE A 242 11.61 -3.23 4.63
CA ILE A 242 10.78 -3.60 5.78
C ILE A 242 11.61 -3.51 7.05
N VAL A 243 11.28 -2.53 7.89
CA VAL A 243 12.13 -2.05 8.97
C VAL A 243 11.36 -1.98 10.27
N SER A 244 11.86 -2.60 11.35
CA SER A 244 11.32 -2.40 12.69
C SER A 244 12.10 -1.32 13.47
N ARG A 245 11.42 -0.60 14.37
CA ARG A 245 12.01 0.35 15.34
C ARG A 245 11.60 -0.06 16.75
N ARG A 246 12.36 0.38 17.76
CA ARG A 246 11.89 0.32 19.16
C ARG A 246 10.75 1.35 19.30
N GLY A 247 9.50 0.89 19.49
CA GLY A 247 8.32 1.76 19.52
C GLY A 247 7.59 1.90 18.16
N GLY A 248 7.72 0.94 17.23
CA GLY A 248 6.94 0.89 15.98
C GLY A 248 7.60 0.08 14.84
N ALA A 249 7.04 0.15 13.64
CA ALA A 249 7.49 -0.50 12.41
C ALA A 249 7.26 0.38 11.18
N ILE A 250 7.97 0.12 10.09
CA ILE A 250 7.73 0.69 8.77
C ILE A 250 7.66 -0.50 7.81
N LEU A 251 6.54 -0.64 7.11
CA LEU A 251 6.35 -1.58 6.02
C LEU A 251 6.45 -0.81 4.69
N ARG A 252 7.63 -0.76 4.09
CA ARG A 252 7.73 -0.32 2.71
C ARG A 252 7.68 -1.53 1.82
N VAL A 253 6.65 -1.57 0.98
CA VAL A 253 6.64 -2.43 -0.20
C VAL A 253 7.12 -1.57 -1.37
N ASP A 254 8.29 -0.98 -1.17
CA ASP A 254 9.02 -0.25 -2.20
C ASP A 254 10.01 -1.22 -2.85
N GLY A 255 10.21 -1.13 -4.15
CA GLY A 255 11.34 -1.77 -4.83
C GLY A 255 12.28 -0.76 -5.51
N GLY A 256 12.04 0.53 -5.28
CA GLY A 256 12.86 1.66 -5.72
C GLY A 256 14.35 1.44 -5.55
N ARG A 257 15.09 1.32 -6.65
CA ARG A 257 16.55 1.45 -6.62
C ARG A 257 16.88 2.86 -6.13
N GLY A 258 17.39 2.99 -4.92
CA GLY A 258 17.70 4.28 -4.31
C GLY A 258 16.56 4.92 -3.51
N ALA A 259 15.50 4.16 -3.19
CA ALA A 259 14.63 4.50 -2.07
C ALA A 259 15.52 4.64 -0.84
N LYS A 260 15.83 5.87 -0.45
CA LYS A 260 16.65 6.09 0.74
C LYS A 260 15.89 5.41 1.88
N PRO A 261 16.59 4.73 2.82
CA PRO A 261 15.96 4.24 4.03
C PRO A 261 15.09 5.34 4.62
N ARG A 262 15.49 6.61 4.45
CA ARG A 262 14.72 7.86 4.59
C ARG A 262 13.78 8.06 3.39
N SER A 263 12.49 7.72 3.50
CA SER A 263 11.50 8.67 2.95
C SER A 263 11.92 10.02 3.49
N GLN A 264 11.88 11.09 2.71
CA GLN A 264 12.64 12.32 3.04
C GLN A 264 12.10 13.10 4.26
N SER A 265 11.52 12.42 5.26
CA SER A 265 11.60 12.78 6.67
C SER A 265 13.01 13.24 7.03
N ALA A 266 13.15 14.56 7.10
CA ALA A 266 14.38 15.21 7.55
C ALA A 266 14.67 14.78 8.99
N VAL A 267 15.95 14.91 9.36
CA VAL A 267 16.48 14.59 10.68
C VAL A 267 15.60 15.21 11.78
N VAL A 268 14.96 14.37 12.60
CA VAL A 268 14.28 14.83 13.80
C VAL A 268 15.33 15.06 14.88
N ALA A 269 15.65 16.32 15.15
CA ALA A 269 16.31 16.69 16.39
C ALA A 269 15.25 16.80 17.50
N ARG A 270 15.42 16.03 18.59
CA ARG A 270 14.76 16.28 19.86
C ARG A 270 15.78 16.98 20.77
N GLU A 271 15.45 18.16 21.28
CA GLU A 271 16.15 18.75 22.41
C GLU A 271 15.55 18.24 23.73
N GLY A 272 16.40 18.03 24.74
CA GLY A 272 16.04 17.47 26.06
C GLY A 272 16.73 16.12 26.30
N SER A 273 17.31 15.91 27.49
CA SER A 273 18.29 14.83 27.74
C SER A 273 17.85 13.87 28.86
N THR A 274 16.92 12.95 28.59
CA THR A 274 16.52 11.78 29.42
C THR A 274 15.88 10.68 28.55
N PRO A 275 16.35 9.42 28.47
CA PRO A 275 16.00 8.47 27.36
C PRO A 275 15.86 9.02 25.91
N GLU A 276 16.13 10.31 25.74
CA GLU A 276 15.93 11.22 24.63
C GLU A 276 17.23 11.35 23.82
N SER A 277 18.31 10.70 24.26
CA SER A 277 19.53 10.46 23.47
C SER A 277 19.44 9.22 22.56
N ALA A 278 18.45 8.33 22.77
CA ALA A 278 18.31 7.08 22.01
C ALA A 278 17.80 7.25 20.56
N LEU A 279 17.41 8.46 20.16
CA LEU A 279 16.85 8.77 18.84
C LEU A 279 17.87 9.31 17.83
N ARG A 280 19.14 9.47 18.21
CA ARG A 280 20.18 10.05 17.33
C ARG A 280 20.71 9.12 16.24
N ARG A 281 20.34 7.84 16.25
CA ARG A 281 20.66 6.92 15.16
C ARG A 281 19.41 6.16 14.84
N TRP A 282 18.91 6.38 13.64
CA TRP A 282 18.04 5.44 12.99
C TRP A 282 18.87 4.16 12.74
N ALA A 283 18.89 3.31 13.76
CA ALA A 283 19.49 1.98 13.72
C ALA A 283 18.32 1.01 13.65
N PRO A 284 17.71 0.84 12.45
CA PRO A 284 16.65 -0.14 12.28
C PRO A 284 17.14 -1.47 12.80
N THR A 285 16.41 -2.07 13.74
CA THR A 285 16.65 -3.48 14.04
C THR A 285 15.80 -4.19 13.00
N LEU A 286 16.42 -5.00 12.13
CA LEU A 286 15.62 -5.88 11.29
C LEU A 286 14.76 -6.72 12.23
N ALA A 287 13.48 -6.91 11.88
CA ALA A 287 12.70 -7.96 12.49
C ALA A 287 13.57 -9.23 12.47
N GLY A 288 13.76 -9.90 13.60
CA GLY A 288 14.79 -10.94 13.69
C GLY A 288 14.58 -12.01 12.60
N GLY A 289 15.48 -12.08 11.62
CA GLY A 289 15.46 -13.08 10.55
C GLY A 289 15.07 -12.53 9.17
N ASP A 290 15.46 -13.30 8.15
CA ASP A 290 15.16 -13.01 6.75
C ASP A 290 13.72 -13.44 6.41
N PRO A 291 13.04 -12.77 5.46
CA PRO A 291 11.73 -13.22 5.03
C PRO A 291 11.79 -14.63 4.45
N VAL A 292 10.75 -15.41 4.73
CA VAL A 292 10.53 -16.70 4.06
C VAL A 292 9.69 -16.45 2.83
N TYR A 293 10.14 -16.91 1.68
CA TYR A 293 9.40 -16.77 0.43
C TYR A 293 8.54 -18.00 0.15
N VAL A 294 7.29 -17.78 -0.25
CA VAL A 294 6.37 -18.80 -0.76
C VAL A 294 6.17 -18.56 -2.25
N GLY A 295 6.58 -19.53 -3.08
CA GLY A 295 6.68 -19.38 -4.53
C GLY A 295 8.13 -19.29 -4.98
N ASN A 296 8.41 -19.79 -6.19
CA ASN A 296 9.76 -19.86 -6.75
C ASN A 296 10.06 -18.74 -7.75
N ASP A 297 9.02 -18.09 -8.30
CA ASP A 297 9.21 -16.97 -9.22
C ASP A 297 9.53 -15.71 -8.41
N PRO A 298 10.71 -15.10 -8.58
CA PRO A 298 11.08 -13.87 -7.88
C PRO A 298 10.19 -12.67 -8.23
N ASP A 299 9.40 -12.76 -9.30
CA ASP A 299 8.46 -11.73 -9.75
C ASP A 299 6.99 -12.18 -9.58
N ASP A 300 6.76 -13.26 -8.83
CA ASP A 300 5.45 -13.76 -8.36
C ASP A 300 5.62 -14.69 -7.15
N ARG A 301 5.70 -14.11 -5.95
CA ARG A 301 5.85 -14.85 -4.68
C ARG A 301 5.38 -14.03 -3.48
N LEU A 302 5.07 -14.72 -2.38
CA LEU A 302 4.75 -14.08 -1.10
C LEU A 302 5.98 -14.03 -0.20
N ALA A 303 6.38 -12.83 0.24
CA ALA A 303 7.38 -12.63 1.28
C ALA A 303 6.71 -12.62 2.66
N VAL A 304 7.06 -13.60 3.51
CA VAL A 304 6.56 -13.74 4.87
C VAL A 304 7.63 -13.26 5.85
N HIS A 305 7.36 -12.13 6.51
CA HIS A 305 8.29 -11.55 7.48
C HIS A 305 8.04 -12.08 8.88
N PRO A 306 9.09 -12.18 9.72
CA PRO A 306 8.93 -12.49 11.13
C PRO A 306 8.09 -11.40 11.83
N PRO A 307 7.34 -11.76 12.90
CA PRO A 307 6.57 -10.78 13.66
C PRO A 307 7.44 -9.65 14.23
N VAL A 308 6.91 -8.43 14.18
CA VAL A 308 7.54 -7.21 14.67
C VAL A 308 6.81 -6.72 15.91
N ASN A 309 7.53 -6.66 17.03
CA ASN A 309 7.03 -6.03 18.25
C ASN A 309 7.11 -4.50 18.09
N LEU A 310 5.99 -3.82 18.33
CA LEU A 310 5.87 -2.38 18.19
C LEU A 310 6.33 -1.60 19.43
N GLY A 311 6.86 -2.25 20.47
CA GLY A 311 7.35 -1.60 21.69
C GLY A 311 6.43 -1.79 22.89
#